data_AF-A0A8C0BSL1-F1
#
_entry.id   AF-A0A8C0BSL1-F1
#
_cell.length_a   1.000
_cell.length_b   1.000
_cell.length_c   1.000
_cell.angle_alpha   90.00
_cell.angle_beta   90.00
_cell.angle_gamma   90.00
#
_symmetry.space_group_name_H-M   'P 1'
#
loop_
_entity.id
_entity.type
_entity.pdbx_description
1 polymer ?
#
loop_
_entity_poly.entity_id
_entity_poly.type
_entity_poly.pdbx_seq_one_letter_code
_entity_poly.pdbx_strand_id
1 'polypeptide(L)'
;MVTHETCTKDDVMTALEKATGDVVLKFEPFVLHVLCQELQDAQLLHSVAINSGFRNSGITVGRGGKIMMAVRSTHCLEVPLSHKGKLMVSEEYIEFLIHVANRKMEENTRRIDRFYKCLEVALKTAISANNSPSEETENRSVYIHRRKRKTIQEQDVHTSLKDHNEELEPEDDTESNLAIFAEIMI
;
A
#
# COMPACT_ATOMS: atom_id res chain seq x y z
N MET A 1 15.17 6.40 -20.86
CA MET A 1 15.40 4.95 -21.01
C MET A 1 14.53 4.22 -20.02
N VAL A 2 13.90 3.12 -20.43
CA VAL A 2 13.09 2.25 -19.55
C VAL A 2 13.41 0.81 -19.91
N THR A 3 13.61 -0.06 -18.92
CA THR A 3 13.88 -1.49 -19.11
C THR A 3 13.24 -2.31 -17.99
N HIS A 4 12.88 -3.56 -18.30
CA HIS A 4 12.43 -4.56 -17.32
C HIS A 4 13.54 -5.55 -16.93
N GLU A 5 14.68 -5.48 -17.63
CA GLU A 5 15.86 -6.31 -17.38
C GLU A 5 16.90 -5.54 -16.55
N THR A 6 18.03 -6.19 -16.24
CA THR A 6 19.18 -5.51 -15.63
C THR A 6 19.71 -4.41 -16.54
N CYS A 7 20.12 -3.29 -15.94
CA CYS A 7 20.75 -2.19 -16.66
C CYS A 7 22.27 -2.36 -16.72
N THR A 8 22.86 -2.05 -17.86
CA THR A 8 24.32 -1.96 -18.02
C THR A 8 24.79 -0.51 -17.92
N LYS A 9 26.08 -0.34 -17.63
CA LYS A 9 26.72 0.98 -17.60
C LYS A 9 26.56 1.71 -18.94
N ASP A 10 26.82 1.02 -20.04
CA ASP A 10 26.81 1.60 -21.38
C ASP A 10 25.42 2.14 -21.75
N ASP A 11 24.36 1.41 -21.39
CA ASP A 11 22.97 1.84 -21.62
C ASP A 11 22.66 3.14 -20.87
N VAL A 12 23.07 3.22 -19.60
CA VAL A 12 22.82 4.39 -18.73
C VAL A 12 23.62 5.59 -19.20
N MET A 13 24.91 5.42 -19.53
CA MET A 13 25.76 6.51 -20.00
C MET A 13 25.27 7.05 -21.35
N THR A 14 24.91 6.17 -22.28
CA THR A 14 24.30 6.55 -23.56
C THR A 14 22.99 7.34 -23.38
N ALA A 15 22.19 6.98 -22.37
CA ALA A 15 20.97 7.70 -22.04
C ALA A 15 21.24 9.08 -21.42
N LEU A 16 22.29 9.20 -20.59
CA LEU A 16 22.70 10.46 -19.95
C LEU A 16 23.27 11.46 -20.95
N GLU A 17 24.08 11.02 -21.91
CA GLU A 17 24.65 11.89 -22.95
C GLU A 17 23.58 12.55 -23.83
N LYS A 18 22.46 11.86 -24.03
CA LYS A 18 21.33 12.38 -24.82
C LYS A 18 20.40 13.29 -24.01
N ALA A 19 20.56 13.35 -22.70
CA ALA A 19 19.63 14.07 -21.84
C ALA A 19 20.03 15.55 -21.71
N THR A 20 19.07 16.44 -21.97
CA THR A 20 19.27 17.91 -21.94
C THR A 20 18.69 18.59 -20.70
N GLY A 21 18.18 17.82 -19.73
CA GLY A 21 17.43 18.33 -18.58
C GLY A 21 17.73 17.60 -17.28
N ASP A 22 16.76 17.61 -16.37
CA ASP A 22 16.82 16.88 -15.11
C ASP A 22 16.61 15.39 -15.37
N VAL A 23 17.53 14.56 -14.90
CA VAL A 23 17.50 13.11 -15.07
C VAL A 23 17.47 12.48 -13.70
N VAL A 24 16.60 11.49 -13.54
CA VAL A 24 16.46 10.69 -12.34
C VAL A 24 16.65 9.22 -12.69
N LEU A 25 17.53 8.54 -11.96
CA LEU A 25 17.59 7.08 -11.99
C LEU A 25 16.52 6.54 -11.06
N LYS A 26 15.61 5.73 -11.61
CA LYS A 26 14.49 5.16 -10.87
C LYS A 26 14.41 3.64 -11.02
N PHE A 27 14.15 2.97 -9.91
CA PHE A 27 13.70 1.59 -9.85
C PHE A 27 12.32 1.54 -9.19
N GLU A 28 11.33 1.00 -9.89
CA GLU A 28 9.99 0.76 -9.38
C GLU A 28 9.75 -0.75 -9.25
N PRO A 29 9.25 -1.22 -8.09
CA PRO A 29 8.94 -2.63 -7.90
C PRO A 29 7.64 -3.03 -8.60
N PHE A 30 7.40 -4.34 -8.63
CA PHE A 30 6.14 -4.92 -9.09
C PHE A 30 4.91 -4.34 -8.37
N VAL A 31 3.86 -4.09 -9.16
CA VAL A 31 2.53 -3.69 -8.70
C VAL A 31 1.47 -4.48 -9.45
N LEU A 32 0.43 -4.92 -8.72
CA LEU A 32 -0.72 -5.61 -9.30
C LEU A 32 -2.00 -5.15 -8.60
N HIS A 33 -3.03 -4.84 -9.38
CA HIS A 33 -4.38 -4.60 -8.88
C HIS A 33 -5.31 -5.72 -9.35
N VAL A 34 -6.03 -6.32 -8.42
CA VAL A 34 -6.96 -7.43 -8.68
C VAL A 34 -8.34 -7.01 -8.22
N LEU A 35 -9.33 -7.16 -9.09
CA LEU A 35 -10.74 -7.05 -8.71
C LEU A 35 -11.19 -8.39 -8.13
N CYS A 36 -11.61 -8.39 -6.87
CA CYS A 36 -12.07 -9.58 -6.17
C CYS A 36 -13.60 -9.64 -6.21
N GLN A 37 -14.14 -10.86 -6.30
CA GLN A 37 -15.58 -11.10 -6.27
C GLN A 37 -16.11 -10.93 -4.84
N GLU A 38 -15.44 -11.56 -3.86
CA GLU A 38 -15.82 -11.50 -2.46
C GLU A 38 -14.71 -10.90 -1.58
N LEU A 39 -15.07 -10.47 -0.36
CA LEU A 39 -14.11 -9.91 0.58
C LEU A 39 -13.11 -10.98 1.06
N GLN A 40 -13.57 -12.21 1.18
CA GLN A 40 -12.81 -13.38 1.58
C GLN A 40 -11.67 -13.66 0.58
N ASP A 41 -11.94 -13.55 -0.73
CA ASP A 41 -10.93 -13.67 -1.78
C ASP A 41 -9.84 -12.60 -1.63
N ALA A 42 -10.27 -11.35 -1.37
CA ALA A 42 -9.35 -10.24 -1.17
C ALA A 42 -8.50 -10.42 0.10
N GLN A 43 -9.08 -10.95 1.18
CA GLN A 43 -8.37 -11.28 2.42
C GLN A 43 -7.36 -12.40 2.25
N LEU A 44 -7.70 -13.44 1.47
CA LEU A 44 -6.79 -14.52 1.11
C LEU A 44 -5.59 -13.96 0.32
N LEU A 45 -5.88 -13.21 -0.75
CA LEU A 45 -4.86 -12.60 -1.60
C LEU A 45 -3.97 -11.62 -0.82
N HIS A 46 -4.55 -10.83 0.09
CA HIS A 46 -3.82 -9.95 0.99
C HIS A 46 -2.87 -10.72 1.90
N SER A 47 -3.34 -11.80 2.53
CA SER A 47 -2.51 -12.63 3.41
C SER A 47 -1.33 -13.23 2.66
N VAL A 48 -1.57 -13.74 1.44
CA VAL A 48 -0.52 -14.26 0.55
C VAL A 48 0.48 -13.16 0.17
N ALA A 49 0.00 -11.96 -0.18
CA ALA A 49 0.85 -10.83 -0.54
C ALA A 49 1.78 -10.39 0.62
N ILE A 50 1.23 -10.21 1.82
CA ILE A 50 2.00 -9.84 3.02
C ILE A 50 3.08 -10.88 3.32
N ASN A 51 2.71 -12.16 3.30
CA ASN A 51 3.64 -13.28 3.56
C ASN A 51 4.72 -13.39 2.48
N SER A 52 4.44 -12.90 1.27
CA SER A 52 5.39 -12.89 0.16
C SER A 52 6.29 -11.65 0.13
N GLY A 53 6.11 -10.70 1.06
CA GLY A 53 6.96 -9.50 1.19
C GLY A 53 6.37 -8.22 0.60
N PHE A 54 5.10 -8.23 0.19
CA PHE A 54 4.37 -7.06 -0.30
C PHE A 54 3.61 -6.39 0.83
N ARG A 55 4.32 -5.85 1.83
CA ARG A 55 3.73 -5.32 3.08
C ARG A 55 2.87 -4.06 2.92
N ASN A 56 2.95 -3.38 1.78
CA ASN A 56 2.18 -2.17 1.47
C ASN A 56 0.93 -2.47 0.62
N SER A 57 0.58 -3.74 0.55
CA SER A 57 -0.64 -4.21 -0.07
C SER A 57 -1.86 -3.80 0.75
N GLY A 58 -3.01 -3.67 0.10
CA GLY A 58 -4.23 -3.25 0.79
C GLY A 58 -5.48 -3.49 -0.03
N ILE A 59 -6.61 -3.58 0.67
CA ILE A 59 -7.94 -3.80 0.11
C ILE A 59 -8.70 -2.46 0.15
N THR A 60 -9.32 -2.09 -0.97
CA THR A 60 -10.21 -0.93 -1.06
C THR A 60 -11.59 -1.41 -1.48
N VAL A 61 -12.64 -0.99 -0.77
CA VAL A 61 -14.03 -1.25 -1.15
C VAL A 61 -14.62 0.05 -1.71
N GLY A 62 -14.86 0.06 -3.02
CA GLY A 62 -15.40 1.21 -3.73
C GLY A 62 -16.92 1.30 -3.66
N ARG A 63 -17.46 2.40 -4.20
CA ARG A 63 -18.92 2.57 -4.39
C ARG A 63 -19.47 1.42 -5.25
N GLY A 64 -20.61 0.88 -4.86
CA GLY A 64 -21.23 -0.27 -5.52
C GLY A 64 -20.58 -1.62 -5.19
N GLY A 65 -19.86 -1.72 -4.07
CA GLY A 65 -19.34 -2.99 -3.55
C GLY A 65 -18.15 -3.57 -4.29
N LYS A 66 -17.48 -2.80 -5.16
CA LYS A 66 -16.28 -3.25 -5.89
C LYS A 66 -15.10 -3.41 -4.94
N ILE A 67 -14.58 -4.62 -4.80
CA ILE A 67 -13.46 -4.92 -3.90
C ILE A 67 -12.17 -4.99 -4.72
N MET A 68 -11.28 -4.03 -4.51
CA MET A 68 -9.99 -3.96 -5.19
C MET A 68 -8.86 -4.31 -4.22
N MET A 69 -8.09 -5.34 -4.57
CA MET A 69 -6.89 -5.72 -3.85
C MET A 69 -5.65 -5.20 -4.60
N ALA A 70 -4.84 -4.40 -3.92
CA ALA A 70 -3.58 -3.87 -4.44
C ALA A 70 -2.40 -4.63 -3.83
N VAL A 71 -1.57 -5.26 -4.65
CA VAL A 71 -0.30 -5.90 -4.25
C VAL A 71 0.84 -4.94 -4.55
N ARG A 72 1.51 -4.44 -3.49
CA ARG A 72 2.50 -3.36 -3.58
C ARG A 72 3.67 -3.52 -2.60
N SER A 73 4.79 -2.90 -2.93
CA SER A 73 6.02 -2.89 -2.13
C SER A 73 6.60 -1.47 -2.05
N THR A 74 7.33 -1.15 -0.99
CA THR A 74 8.14 0.08 -0.84
C THR A 74 9.56 -0.07 -1.37
N HIS A 75 9.89 -1.21 -1.97
CA HIS A 75 11.24 -1.47 -2.47
C HIS A 75 11.50 -0.69 -3.76
N CYS A 76 11.77 0.61 -3.68
CA CYS A 76 12.10 1.46 -4.82
C CYS A 76 13.51 2.07 -4.69
N LEU A 77 13.97 2.74 -5.74
CA LEU A 77 15.14 3.63 -5.74
C LEU A 77 14.77 4.84 -6.60
N GLU A 78 15.11 6.04 -6.14
CA GLU A 78 14.92 7.26 -6.92
C GLU A 78 16.05 8.23 -6.58
N VAL A 79 16.90 8.54 -7.56
CA VAL A 79 18.10 9.36 -7.36
C VAL A 79 18.26 10.34 -8.51
N PRO A 80 18.24 11.66 -8.27
CA PRO A 80 18.55 12.65 -9.30
C PRO A 80 20.03 12.57 -9.70
N LEU A 81 20.29 12.45 -11.00
CA LEU A 81 21.62 12.37 -11.58
C LEU A 81 22.06 13.72 -12.18
N SER A 82 21.14 14.46 -12.79
CA SER A 82 21.42 15.77 -13.38
C SER A 82 20.43 16.83 -12.94
N HIS A 83 20.89 18.08 -12.93
CA HIS A 83 20.06 19.25 -12.73
C HIS A 83 20.39 20.31 -13.77
N LYS A 84 19.38 20.83 -14.47
CA LYS A 84 19.48 21.78 -15.59
C LYS A 84 20.47 21.30 -16.66
N GLY A 85 20.43 20.01 -16.99
CA GLY A 85 21.31 19.39 -17.98
C GLY A 85 22.76 19.18 -17.52
N LYS A 86 23.14 19.60 -16.31
CA LYS A 86 24.45 19.34 -15.73
C LYS A 86 24.43 18.06 -14.93
N LEU A 87 25.33 17.12 -15.24
CA LEU A 87 25.54 15.93 -14.42
C LEU A 87 26.10 16.33 -13.05
N MET A 88 25.46 15.84 -11.98
CA MET A 88 25.75 16.23 -10.59
C MET A 88 26.51 15.15 -9.82
N VAL A 89 26.74 13.99 -10.42
CA VAL A 89 27.34 12.80 -9.79
C VAL A 89 28.54 12.29 -10.59
N SER A 90 29.45 11.56 -9.95
CA SER A 90 30.57 10.92 -10.63
C SER A 90 30.14 9.65 -11.36
N GLU A 91 30.95 9.21 -12.31
CA GLU A 91 30.74 7.96 -13.02
C GLU A 91 30.81 6.75 -12.10
N GLU A 92 31.71 6.74 -11.10
CA GLU A 92 31.78 5.64 -10.13
C GLU A 92 30.48 5.55 -9.29
N TYR A 93 29.87 6.70 -8.97
CA TYR A 93 28.59 6.70 -8.26
C TYR A 93 27.46 6.14 -9.13
N ILE A 94 27.46 6.44 -10.43
CA ILE A 94 26.50 5.87 -11.38
C ILE A 94 26.64 4.33 -11.43
N GLU A 95 27.85 3.81 -11.52
CA GLU A 95 28.09 2.36 -11.48
C GLU A 95 27.58 1.70 -10.18
N PHE A 96 27.83 2.34 -9.04
CA PHE A 96 27.30 1.88 -7.76
C PHE A 96 25.76 1.86 -7.76
N LEU A 97 25.12 2.92 -8.24
CA LEU A 97 23.67 3.01 -8.32
C LEU A 97 23.07 1.95 -9.25
N ILE A 98 23.72 1.68 -10.39
CA ILE A 98 23.34 0.60 -11.32
C ILE A 98 23.38 -0.75 -10.60
N HIS A 99 24.45 -1.03 -9.86
CA HIS A 99 24.54 -2.26 -9.08
C HIS A 99 23.40 -2.36 -8.06
N VAL A 100 23.11 -1.29 -7.32
CA VAL A 100 22.00 -1.24 -6.36
C VAL A 100 20.65 -1.45 -7.06
N ALA A 101 20.40 -0.80 -8.19
CA ALA A 101 19.16 -0.94 -8.97
C ALA A 101 18.97 -2.39 -9.45
N ASN A 102 20.02 -3.02 -9.99
CA ASN A 102 19.98 -4.41 -10.44
C ASN A 102 19.73 -5.37 -9.27
N ARG A 103 20.38 -5.16 -8.12
CA ARG A 103 20.12 -5.94 -6.90
C ARG A 103 18.68 -5.83 -6.43
N LYS A 104 18.07 -4.63 -6.54
CA LYS A 104 16.66 -4.41 -6.22
C LYS A 104 15.73 -5.10 -7.23
N MET A 105 16.09 -5.10 -8.51
CA MET A 105 15.35 -5.84 -9.55
C MET A 105 15.36 -7.35 -9.28
N GLU A 106 16.52 -7.93 -8.96
CA GLU A 106 16.61 -9.35 -8.60
C GLU A 106 15.73 -9.70 -7.39
N GLU A 107 15.76 -8.89 -6.34
CA GLU A 107 14.92 -9.10 -5.16
C GLU A 107 13.43 -8.96 -5.48
N ASN A 108 13.07 -8.03 -6.37
CA ASN A 108 11.71 -7.89 -6.87
C ASN A 108 11.25 -9.15 -7.61
N THR A 109 12.07 -9.72 -8.50
CA THR A 109 11.77 -11.00 -9.17
C THR A 109 11.59 -12.13 -8.15
N ARG A 110 12.47 -12.25 -7.14
CA ARG A 110 12.33 -13.26 -6.08
C ARG A 110 11.03 -13.11 -5.29
N ARG A 111 10.56 -11.88 -5.04
CA ARG A 111 9.28 -11.61 -4.38
C ARG A 111 8.10 -12.01 -5.25
N ILE A 112 8.13 -11.71 -6.54
CA ILE A 112 7.10 -12.10 -7.51
C ILE A 112 6.99 -13.63 -7.55
N ASP A 113 8.11 -14.34 -7.67
CA ASP A 113 8.12 -15.81 -7.71
C ASP A 113 7.56 -16.43 -6.44
N ARG A 114 7.95 -15.89 -5.28
CA ARG A 114 7.41 -16.34 -3.98
C ARG A 114 5.92 -16.10 -3.90
N PHE A 115 5.46 -14.92 -4.31
CA PHE A 115 4.04 -14.58 -4.35
C PHE A 115 3.25 -15.51 -5.25
N TYR A 116 3.73 -15.77 -6.46
CA TYR A 116 3.10 -16.69 -7.39
C TYR A 116 2.95 -18.10 -6.80
N LYS A 117 4.03 -18.65 -6.22
CA LYS A 117 4.00 -19.98 -5.59
C LYS A 117 3.06 -20.04 -4.39
N CYS A 118 3.10 -19.03 -3.51
CA CYS A 118 2.22 -18.98 -2.35
C CYS A 118 0.75 -18.84 -2.76
N LEU A 119 0.46 -18.06 -3.82
CA LEU A 119 -0.88 -17.90 -4.36
C LEU A 119 -1.40 -19.21 -4.95
N GLU A 120 -0.58 -19.90 -5.74
CA GLU A 120 -0.95 -21.19 -6.33
C GLU A 120 -1.32 -22.22 -5.25
N VAL A 121 -0.53 -22.31 -4.16
CA VAL A 121 -0.84 -23.18 -3.02
C VAL A 121 -2.13 -22.77 -2.33
N ALA A 122 -2.31 -21.48 -2.03
CA ALA A 122 -3.49 -20.96 -1.35
C ALA A 122 -4.80 -21.24 -2.13
N LEU A 123 -4.77 -21.07 -3.45
CA LEU A 123 -5.92 -21.36 -4.31
C LEU A 123 -6.23 -22.85 -4.36
N LYS A 124 -5.22 -23.73 -4.47
CA LYS A 124 -5.41 -25.18 -4.42
C LYS A 124 -6.03 -25.63 -3.10
N THR A 125 -5.58 -25.07 -1.97
CA THR A 125 -6.14 -25.37 -0.65
C THR A 125 -7.59 -24.92 -0.52
N ALA A 126 -7.93 -23.72 -0.99
CA ALA A 126 -9.30 -23.19 -0.96
C ALA A 126 -10.27 -24.08 -1.76
N ILE A 127 -9.85 -24.55 -2.94
CA ILE A 127 -10.67 -25.45 -3.77
C ILE A 127 -10.92 -26.79 -3.07
N SER A 128 -9.90 -27.37 -2.44
CA SER A 128 -10.04 -28.65 -1.72
C SER A 128 -10.94 -28.54 -0.49
N ALA A 129 -10.93 -27.42 0.24
CA ALA A 129 -11.78 -27.20 1.40
C ALA A 129 -13.28 -27.09 1.04
N ASN A 130 -13.60 -26.55 -0.15
CA ASN A 130 -14.97 -26.43 -0.63
C ASN A 130 -15.59 -27.75 -1.10
N ASN A 131 -14.78 -28.80 -1.30
CA ASN A 131 -15.24 -30.13 -1.74
C ASN A 131 -15.50 -31.12 -0.59
N SER A 132 -15.24 -30.72 0.66
CA SER A 132 -15.64 -31.48 1.86
C SER A 132 -16.96 -30.96 2.43
N PRO A 133 -17.90 -31.82 2.88
CA PRO A 133 -19.11 -31.34 3.56
C PRO A 133 -18.71 -30.67 4.88
N SER A 134 -19.08 -29.41 5.06
CA SER A 134 -18.84 -28.67 6.30
C SER A 134 -19.81 -29.11 7.39
N GLU A 135 -19.29 -29.62 8.51
CA GLU A 135 -19.99 -29.53 9.79
C GLU A 135 -19.97 -28.08 10.28
N GLU A 136 -21.14 -27.60 10.68
CA GLU A 136 -21.39 -26.25 11.17
C GLU A 136 -20.50 -25.94 12.37
N THR A 137 -19.72 -24.86 12.32
CA THR A 137 -19.14 -24.29 13.53
C THR A 137 -19.52 -22.82 13.61
N GLU A 138 -20.19 -22.50 14.71
CA GLU A 138 -20.89 -21.26 15.02
C GLU A 138 -20.02 -20.00 14.88
N ASN A 139 -20.62 -18.99 14.25
CA ASN A 139 -20.15 -17.62 14.19
C ASN A 139 -20.05 -17.02 15.60
N ARG A 140 -18.83 -16.83 16.11
CA ARG A 140 -18.58 -15.98 17.28
C ARG A 140 -17.98 -14.64 16.83
N SER A 141 -18.83 -13.72 16.40
CA SER A 141 -18.42 -12.33 16.17
C SER A 141 -18.19 -11.63 17.50
N VAL A 142 -16.92 -11.43 17.88
CA VAL A 142 -16.54 -10.57 19.02
C VAL A 142 -15.79 -9.36 18.46
N TYR A 143 -16.51 -8.46 17.79
CA TYR A 143 -16.06 -7.08 17.63
C TYR A 143 -16.51 -6.30 18.87
N ILE A 144 -15.67 -6.29 19.92
CA ILE A 144 -15.86 -5.38 21.05
C ILE A 144 -15.30 -4.02 20.65
N HIS A 145 -16.21 -3.10 20.36
CA HIS A 145 -15.90 -1.67 20.25
C HIS A 145 -15.59 -1.13 21.66
N ARG A 146 -14.32 -1.07 22.05
CA ARG A 146 -13.91 -0.44 23.31
C ARG A 146 -13.43 0.99 23.08
N ARG A 147 -14.38 1.93 22.93
CA ARG A 147 -14.13 3.37 23.16
C ARG A 147 -14.07 3.62 24.67
N LYS A 148 -12.92 4.05 25.17
CA LYS A 148 -12.85 4.84 26.43
C LYS A 148 -11.54 5.61 26.52
N ARG A 149 -11.58 6.92 26.24
CA ARG A 149 -10.66 7.87 26.86
C ARG A 149 -11.53 8.83 27.67
N LYS A 150 -11.49 8.64 28.99
CA LYS A 150 -12.25 9.41 29.98
C LYS A 150 -11.46 10.67 30.28
N THR A 151 -12.12 11.80 30.13
CA THR A 151 -11.72 13.14 30.58
C THR A 151 -11.45 13.12 32.08
N ILE A 152 -10.35 13.73 32.52
CA ILE A 152 -10.10 14.06 33.92
C ILE A 152 -10.84 15.38 34.18
N GLN A 153 -11.75 15.37 35.16
CA GLN A 153 -12.42 16.56 35.69
C GLN A 153 -11.69 16.98 36.97
N GLU A 154 -11.25 18.23 37.02
CA GLU A 154 -11.08 18.96 38.28
C GLU A 154 -12.42 19.60 38.68
N GLN A 155 -12.56 19.77 39.99
CA GLN A 155 -13.77 20.09 40.75
C GLN A 155 -14.33 21.48 40.44
N ASP A 156 -15.66 21.66 40.41
CA ASP A 156 -16.36 22.23 41.57
C ASP A 156 -17.90 22.17 41.49
N VAL A 157 -18.48 22.25 42.68
CA VAL A 157 -19.85 22.02 43.13
C VAL A 157 -20.87 23.08 42.66
N HIS A 158 -22.05 22.69 42.12
CA HIS A 158 -23.38 23.09 42.64
C HIS A 158 -24.62 22.49 41.89
N THR A 159 -25.52 21.89 42.68
CA THR A 159 -27.01 21.77 42.59
C THR A 159 -27.77 21.12 41.40
N SER A 160 -28.38 19.97 41.74
CA SER A 160 -29.82 19.61 41.69
C SER A 160 -30.60 19.48 40.35
N LEU A 161 -30.91 18.21 40.03
CA LEU A 161 -32.20 17.61 39.58
C LEU A 161 -33.10 18.39 38.61
N LYS A 162 -33.25 17.86 37.38
CA LYS A 162 -34.48 17.18 36.92
C LYS A 162 -34.29 16.59 35.51
N ASP A 163 -34.79 15.36 35.36
CA ASP A 163 -34.97 14.64 34.10
C ASP A 163 -35.84 15.42 33.11
N HIS A 164 -35.53 15.34 31.82
CA HIS A 164 -36.48 15.00 30.76
C HIS A 164 -35.72 14.64 29.47
N ASN A 165 -35.97 13.42 28.98
CA ASN A 165 -35.64 12.94 27.65
C ASN A 165 -36.39 13.77 26.60
N GLU A 166 -35.71 14.20 25.55
CA GLU A 166 -36.29 14.33 24.20
C GLU A 166 -35.17 14.20 23.15
N GLU A 167 -35.34 13.23 22.26
CA GLU A 167 -34.53 12.98 21.07
C GLU A 167 -34.59 14.17 20.11
N LEU A 168 -33.43 14.63 19.64
CA LEU A 168 -33.30 15.47 18.45
C LEU A 168 -32.07 15.01 17.66
N GLU A 169 -32.29 14.53 16.44
CA GLU A 169 -31.25 14.43 15.42
C GLU A 169 -30.72 15.83 15.06
N PRO A 170 -29.46 15.92 14.58
CA PRO A 170 -29.27 16.70 13.36
C PRO A 170 -28.30 16.07 12.37
N GLU A 171 -28.81 15.95 11.15
CA GLU A 171 -28.28 16.36 9.85
C GLU A 171 -26.76 16.52 9.60
N ASP A 172 -26.45 16.09 8.37
CA ASP A 172 -25.22 16.11 7.59
C ASP A 172 -24.61 17.52 7.44
N ASP A 173 -23.30 17.67 7.68
CA ASP A 173 -22.52 18.82 7.20
C ASP A 173 -21.15 18.36 6.70
N THR A 174 -21.13 18.09 5.40
CA THR A 174 -19.97 17.76 4.58
C THR A 174 -19.29 19.05 4.09
N GLU A 175 -18.55 19.76 4.95
CA GLU A 175 -17.75 20.90 4.43
C GLU A 175 -16.45 21.27 5.18
N SER A 176 -15.99 20.50 6.18
CA SER A 176 -14.82 20.92 6.99
C SER A 176 -13.48 20.24 6.68
N ASN A 177 -13.40 19.30 5.74
CA ASN A 177 -12.17 18.48 5.54
C ASN A 177 -11.33 18.81 4.30
N LEU A 178 -11.67 19.84 3.51
CA LEU A 178 -10.85 20.26 2.37
C LEU A 178 -9.82 21.37 2.69
N ALA A 179 -9.86 21.98 3.87
CA ALA A 179 -9.00 23.14 4.18
C ALA A 179 -7.61 22.77 4.73
N ILE A 180 -7.37 21.53 5.15
CA ILE A 180 -6.11 21.15 5.84
C ILE A 180 -5.00 20.74 4.85
N PHE A 181 -5.32 20.40 3.60
CA PHE A 181 -4.33 19.93 2.62
C PHE A 181 -3.79 21.00 1.67
N ALA A 182 -4.25 22.26 1.79
CA ALA A 182 -3.84 23.35 0.90
C ALA A 182 -2.60 24.13 1.37
N GLU A 183 -2.04 23.86 2.56
CA GLU A 183 -1.01 24.71 3.17
C GLU A 183 0.43 24.14 3.18
N ILE A 184 0.71 23.07 2.41
CA ILE A 184 2.08 22.49 2.28
C ILE A 184 2.63 22.63 0.85
N MET A 185 2.37 23.76 0.20
CA MET A 185 3.12 24.16 -1.01
C MET A 185 3.28 25.68 -1.06
N ILE A 186 4.33 26.18 -0.41
CA ILE A 186 5.07 27.40 -0.79
C ILE A 186 6.56 27.10 -0.62
#